data_AF-A0A2V6JQ79-F1
#
_entry.id   AF-A0A2V6JQ79-F1
#
_cell.length_a   1.000
_cell.length_b   1.000
_cell.length_c   1.000
_cell.angle_alpha   90.00
_cell.angle_beta   90.00
_cell.angle_gamma   90.00
#
_symmetry.space_group_name_H-M   'P 1'
#
loop_
_entity.id
_entity.type
_entity.pdbx_description
1 polymer ?
#
loop_
_entity_poly.entity_id
_entity_poly.type
_entity_poly.pdbx_seq_one_letter_code
_entity_poly.pdbx_strand_id
1 'polypeptide(L)'
;MAEHSLQEKYAPENSCWGCGPANREGLRIRSFPKNGEVVAEWQPQSKYEAFPGVLNGGIIGTLLDCHCNWTAAYHLMKNAGEDHPP
;
A
#
# COMPACT_ATOMS: atom_id res chain seq x y z
N MET A 1 -14.02 12.72 -8.32
CA MET A 1 -13.55 12.31 -6.99
C MET A 1 -12.45 11.28 -7.20
N ALA A 2 -11.32 11.40 -6.52
CA ALA A 2 -10.26 10.39 -6.62
C ALA A 2 -10.78 9.06 -6.04
N GLU A 3 -10.42 7.95 -6.67
CA GLU A 3 -10.75 6.61 -6.18
C GLU A 3 -10.04 6.35 -4.84
N HIS A 4 -10.76 5.72 -3.90
CA HIS A 4 -10.20 5.32 -2.60
C HIS A 4 -9.38 4.05 -2.75
N SER A 5 -8.19 4.03 -2.14
CA SER A 5 -7.38 2.82 -2.07
C SER A 5 -7.97 1.80 -1.09
N LEU A 6 -7.49 0.56 -1.15
CA LEU A 6 -7.87 -0.49 -0.18
C LEU A 6 -7.62 -0.04 1.27
N GLN A 7 -6.48 0.62 1.51
CA GLN A 7 -6.12 1.16 2.81
C GLN A 7 -7.13 2.21 3.29
N GLU A 8 -7.47 3.18 2.43
CA GLU A 8 -8.39 4.26 2.78
C GLU A 8 -9.82 3.75 3.01
N LYS A 9 -10.21 2.70 2.28
CA LYS A 9 -11.55 2.11 2.38
C LYS A 9 -11.71 1.24 3.62
N TYR A 10 -10.73 0.38 3.90
CA TYR A 10 -10.87 -0.68 4.90
C TYR A 10 -10.09 -0.42 6.20
N ALA A 11 -9.12 0.50 6.20
CA ALA A 11 -8.31 0.82 7.37
C ALA A 11 -7.88 2.31 7.42
N PRO A 12 -8.83 3.28 7.39
CA PRO A 12 -8.52 4.71 7.30
C PRO A 12 -7.66 5.23 8.48
N GLU A 13 -7.85 4.67 9.67
CA GLU A 13 -7.11 5.06 10.88
C GLU A 13 -5.77 4.32 11.04
N ASN A 14 -5.39 3.46 10.07
CA ASN A 14 -4.15 2.69 10.17
C ASN A 14 -2.92 3.63 10.20
N SER A 15 -2.06 3.43 11.19
CA SER A 15 -0.84 4.22 11.43
C SER A 15 0.43 3.54 10.92
N CYS A 16 0.31 2.39 10.24
CA CYS A 16 1.43 1.70 9.58
C CYS A 16 2.31 2.68 8.80
N TRP A 17 3.63 2.61 9.02
CA TRP A 17 4.58 3.52 8.37
C TRP A 17 4.63 3.35 6.83
N GLY A 18 4.40 2.15 6.31
CA GLY A 18 4.35 1.92 4.87
C GLY A 18 3.05 2.42 4.22
N CYS A 19 1.91 1.84 4.61
CA CYS A 19 0.63 2.04 3.91
C CYS A 19 -0.46 2.76 4.71
N GLY A 20 -0.19 3.18 5.95
CA GLY A 20 -1.20 3.73 6.85
C GLY A 20 -1.79 5.08 6.42
N PRO A 21 -3.11 5.20 6.21
CA PRO A 21 -3.74 6.47 5.86
C PRO A 21 -3.82 7.50 7.01
N ALA A 22 -3.44 7.13 8.24
CA ALA A 22 -3.28 8.07 9.36
C ALA A 22 -1.83 8.56 9.53
N ASN A 23 -0.84 7.84 9.00
CA ASN A 23 0.57 8.21 9.18
C ASN A 23 1.04 9.18 8.09
N ARG A 24 1.15 10.47 8.42
CA ARG A 24 1.58 11.52 7.46
C ARG A 24 3.07 11.50 7.13
N GLU A 25 3.87 10.86 7.96
CA GLU A 25 5.33 10.78 7.80
C GLU A 25 5.78 9.48 7.10
N GLY A 26 4.84 8.54 6.91
CA GLY A 26 5.03 7.28 6.22
C GLY A 26 5.08 7.39 4.69
N LEU A 27 5.26 6.24 4.03
CA LEU A 27 5.32 6.16 2.57
C LEU A 27 3.97 6.35 1.88
N ARG A 28 2.86 6.19 2.61
CA ARG A 28 1.47 6.35 2.11
C ARG A 28 1.18 5.48 0.88
N ILE A 29 1.63 4.23 0.91
CA ILE A 29 1.40 3.28 -0.18
C ILE A 29 -0.10 3.03 -0.34
N ARG A 30 -0.60 3.22 -1.57
CA ARG A 30 -2.01 3.06 -1.94
C ARG A 30 -2.14 1.94 -2.96
N SER A 31 -3.00 0.97 -2.66
CA SER A 31 -3.29 -0.19 -3.51
C SER A 31 -4.71 -0.10 -4.07
N PHE A 32 -4.88 -0.34 -5.36
CA PHE A 32 -6.15 -0.21 -6.08
C PHE A 32 -6.49 -1.48 -6.85
N PRO A 33 -7.69 -2.06 -6.68
CA PRO A 33 -8.16 -3.12 -7.55
C PRO A 33 -8.34 -2.59 -8.98
N LYS A 34 -7.72 -3.23 -9.97
CA LYS A 34 -7.80 -2.84 -11.38
C LYS A 34 -7.70 -4.07 -12.28
N ASN A 35 -8.71 -4.29 -13.12
CA ASN A 35 -8.74 -5.36 -14.13
C ASN A 35 -8.41 -6.77 -13.59
N GLY A 36 -8.84 -7.09 -12.37
CA GLY A 36 -8.58 -8.41 -11.75
C GLY A 36 -7.27 -8.49 -10.96
N GLU A 37 -6.46 -7.44 -10.96
CA GLU A 37 -5.25 -7.31 -10.17
C GLU A 37 -5.41 -6.24 -9.08
N VAL A 38 -4.40 -6.11 -8.21
CA VAL A 38 -4.26 -4.98 -7.29
C VAL A 38 -2.97 -4.28 -7.66
N VAL A 39 -3.04 -2.97 -7.94
CA VAL A 39 -1.94 -2.16 -8.47
C VAL A 39 -1.60 -1.05 -7.51
N ALA A 40 -0.32 -0.74 -7.35
CA ALA A 40 0.17 0.43 -6.64
C ALA A 40 1.15 1.21 -7.52
N GLU A 41 0.94 2.53 -7.59
CA GLU A 41 1.90 3.47 -8.16
C GLU A 41 2.48 4.32 -7.03
N TRP A 42 3.80 4.40 -6.94
CA TRP A 42 4.48 5.15 -5.91
C TRP A 42 5.73 5.82 -6.47
N GLN A 43 5.86 7.13 -6.20
CA GLN A 43 6.96 7.94 -6.70
C GLN A 43 8.02 8.14 -5.60
N PRO A 44 9.26 7.64 -5.79
CA PRO A 44 10.35 7.89 -4.85
C PRO A 44 10.76 9.37 -4.81
N GLN A 45 11.33 9.76 -3.67
CA GLN A 45 11.98 11.04 -3.41
C GLN A 45 13.46 10.79 -3.08
N SER A 46 14.34 11.76 -3.36
CA SER A 46 15.79 11.61 -3.12
C SER A 46 16.16 11.27 -1.68
N LYS A 47 15.34 11.65 -0.68
CA LYS A 47 15.55 11.28 0.73
C LYS A 47 15.45 9.77 1.02
N TYR A 48 14.96 8.98 0.06
CA TYR A 48 14.82 7.53 0.15
C TYR A 48 15.96 6.77 -0.57
N GLU A 49 16.99 7.47 -1.03
CA GLU A 49 18.13 6.85 -1.70
C GLU A 49 19.00 6.03 -0.73
N ALA A 50 19.57 4.93 -1.21
CA ALA A 50 20.72 4.28 -0.58
C ALA A 50 22.04 4.88 -1.09
N PHE A 51 22.11 5.14 -2.41
CA PHE A 51 23.19 5.82 -3.11
C PHE A 51 22.59 6.80 -4.11
N PRO A 52 23.34 7.80 -4.62
CA PRO A 52 22.81 8.75 -5.60
C PRO A 52 22.11 8.06 -6.77
N GLY A 53 20.80 8.31 -6.93
CA GLY A 53 19.96 7.72 -7.96
C GLY A 53 19.50 6.27 -7.73
N VAL A 54 19.78 5.67 -6.57
CA VAL A 54 19.43 4.28 -6.24
C VAL A 54 18.49 4.24 -5.04
N LEU A 55 17.27 3.73 -5.22
CA LEU A 55 16.29 3.59 -4.14
C LEU A 55 16.78 2.61 -3.06
N ASN A 56 16.59 2.97 -1.79
CA ASN A 56 16.97 2.13 -0.67
C ASN A 56 16.21 0.79 -0.65
N GLY A 57 16.92 -0.30 -0.41
CA GLY A 57 16.36 -1.66 -0.41
C GLY A 57 15.27 -1.88 0.65
N GLY A 58 15.34 -1.22 1.81
CA GLY A 58 14.30 -1.27 2.83
C GLY A 58 13.01 -0.57 2.42
N ILE A 59 13.11 0.48 1.58
CA ILE A 59 11.94 1.15 0.98
C ILE A 59 11.27 0.25 -0.05
N ILE A 60 12.07 -0.39 -0.90
CA ILE A 60 11.58 -1.42 -1.85
C ILE A 60 10.89 -2.56 -1.09
N GLY A 61 11.53 -3.06 -0.03
CA GLY A 61 10.95 -4.10 0.82
C GLY A 61 9.63 -3.67 1.44
N THR A 62 9.53 -2.45 1.95
CA THR A 62 8.30 -1.90 2.54
C THR A 62 7.19 -1.75 1.50
N LEU A 63 7.53 -1.33 0.27
CA LEU A 63 6.59 -1.26 -0.85
C LEU A 63 5.99 -2.62 -1.15
N LEU A 64 6.83 -3.64 -1.31
CA LEU A 64 6.41 -5.00 -1.58
C LEU A 64 5.60 -5.58 -0.42
N ASP A 65 6.08 -5.48 0.81
CA ASP A 65 5.42 -5.99 2.00
C ASP A 65 3.99 -5.43 2.14
N CYS A 66 3.87 -4.10 2.20
CA CYS A 66 2.58 -3.45 2.38
C CYS A 66 1.63 -3.68 1.20
N HIS A 67 2.13 -3.62 -0.03
CA HIS A 67 1.30 -3.83 -1.21
C HIS A 67 0.81 -5.28 -1.30
N CYS A 68 1.72 -6.25 -1.20
CA CYS A 68 1.40 -7.68 -1.28
C CYS A 68 0.48 -8.13 -0.15
N ASN A 69 0.65 -7.60 1.07
CA ASN A 69 -0.27 -7.92 2.17
C ASN A 69 -1.70 -7.47 1.87
N TRP A 70 -1.88 -6.25 1.33
CA TRP A 70 -3.20 -5.78 0.91
C TRP A 70 -3.77 -6.54 -0.29
N THR A 71 -2.91 -6.96 -1.23
CA THR A 71 -3.33 -7.82 -2.35
C THR A 71 -3.83 -9.17 -1.85
N ALA A 72 -3.12 -9.80 -0.92
CA ALA A 72 -3.52 -11.07 -0.32
C ALA A 72 -4.80 -10.93 0.51
N ALA A 73 -4.87 -9.94 1.39
CA ALA A 73 -6.06 -9.64 2.19
C ALA A 73 -7.29 -9.43 1.30
N TYR A 74 -7.18 -8.59 0.27
CA TYR A 74 -8.28 -8.33 -0.65
C TYR A 74 -8.71 -9.59 -1.41
N HIS A 75 -7.77 -10.44 -1.84
CA HIS A 75 -8.10 -11.70 -2.47
C HIS A 75 -8.89 -12.63 -1.52
N LEU A 76 -8.45 -12.77 -0.28
CA LEU A 76 -9.12 -13.59 0.74
C LEU A 76 -10.52 -13.05 1.04
N MET A 77 -10.67 -11.74 1.25
CA MET A 77 -11.97 -11.09 1.45
C MET A 77 -12.94 -11.40 0.31
N LYS A 78 -12.48 -11.25 -0.94
CA LYS A 78 -13.31 -11.49 -2.12
C LYS A 78 -13.72 -12.95 -2.25
N ASN A 79 -12.82 -13.87 -1.91
CA ASN A 79 -13.09 -15.30 -1.92
C ASN A 79 -14.08 -15.72 -0.82
N ALA A 80 -13.99 -15.09 0.37
CA ALA A 80 -14.89 -15.35 1.49
C ALA A 80 -16.25 -14.61 1.37
N GLY A 81 -16.34 -13.59 0.52
CA GLY A 81 -17.53 -12.73 0.43
C GLY A 81 -17.63 -11.72 1.58
N GLU A 82 -16.51 -11.38 2.21
CA GLU A 82 -16.44 -10.49 3.37
C GLU A 82 -16.19 -9.03 2.97
N ASP A 83 -16.60 -8.10 3.83
CA ASP A 83 -16.45 -6.66 3.66
C ASP A 83 -15.38 -6.04 4.58
N HIS A 84 -14.69 -6.87 5.38
CA HIS A 84 -13.54 -6.48 6.20
C HIS A 84 -12.33 -7.38 5.90
N PRO A 85 -11.09 -6.87 6.03
CA PRO A 85 -9.89 -7.71 5.93
C PRO A 85 -9.88 -8.79 7.04
N PRO A 86 -9.20 -9.93 6.79
CA PRO A 86 -9.05 -11.01 7.76
C PRO A 86 -8.20 -10.62 8.97
#